data_AF-A0A3D1AHC5-F1
#
_entry.id   AF-A0A3D1AHC5-F1
#
_cell.length_a   1.000
_cell.length_b   1.000
_cell.length_c   1.000
_cell.angle_alpha   90.00
_cell.angle_beta   90.00
_cell.angle_gamma   90.00
#
_symmetry.space_group_name_H-M   'P 1'
#
loop_
_entity.id
_entity.type
_entity.pdbx_description
1 polymer ?
#
loop_
_entity_poly.entity_id
_entity_poly.type
_entity_poly.pdbx_seq_one_letter_code
_entity_poly.pdbx_strand_id
1 'polypeptide(L)'
;FIKGVQCNTWSEYMYTNDLREYRIFPRILALSEIGWTPLDKKDYPDFERRINNACVRLDAYDVNYYIPQPEQPGGSCNFVAFTDKATLAFTTSRPVKVVYTTDGTEPTPESSVYDAPIEFTESGTLKIRSVLLSGKMSPTRVITVEKQAYAPAVEVADKKAGLNMKVTDGMYLKSSEIAGNAVWKESVIKSLREITQVVKTDESMRGVNQYAAVASGYVNIPEDGVYFISSDLEEVWIDGKLLVNNEGEVKRFSRNDHSVALAGGLHEIKAVFLGHIIGGWPSNWNNGSIRMRKSDTDKFEPIKPEQLFYK
;
A
#
# COMPACT_ATOMS: atom_id res chain seq x y z
N PHE A 1 15.33 24.60 -30.24
CA PHE A 1 13.91 24.94 -30.46
C PHE A 1 13.02 23.92 -29.78
N ILE A 2 11.90 24.35 -29.17
CA ILE A 2 10.84 23.48 -28.68
C ILE A 2 9.79 23.34 -29.80
N LYS A 3 9.45 22.10 -30.19
CA LYS A 3 8.53 21.83 -31.32
C LYS A 3 7.17 21.31 -30.90
N GLY A 4 7.02 20.87 -29.65
CA GLY A 4 5.76 20.33 -29.14
C GLY A 4 5.93 19.74 -27.75
N VAL A 5 4.84 19.17 -27.25
CA VAL A 5 4.75 18.51 -25.94
C VAL A 5 4.11 17.13 -26.10
N GLN A 6 4.45 16.19 -25.24
CA GLN A 6 3.97 14.81 -25.27
C GLN A 6 3.87 14.25 -23.84
N CYS A 7 2.94 13.33 -23.62
CA CYS A 7 2.90 12.50 -22.41
C CYS A 7 2.97 11.02 -22.82
N ASN A 8 4.00 10.31 -22.37
CA ASN A 8 4.17 8.89 -22.66
C ASN A 8 3.34 8.06 -21.69
N THR A 9 2.76 6.96 -22.18
CA THR A 9 2.12 5.96 -21.32
C THR A 9 2.80 4.62 -21.56
N TRP A 10 3.84 4.37 -20.77
CA TRP A 10 4.49 3.06 -20.68
C TRP A 10 3.57 2.10 -19.92
N SER A 11 3.50 0.85 -20.38
CA SER A 11 2.45 -0.10 -19.99
C SER A 11 2.98 -1.33 -19.24
N GLU A 12 4.17 -1.25 -18.63
CA GLU A 12 4.78 -2.36 -17.88
C GLU A 12 3.84 -2.90 -16.80
N TYR A 13 3.01 -2.03 -16.22
CA TYR A 13 2.05 -2.34 -15.15
C TYR A 13 0.60 -2.04 -15.52
N MET A 14 0.26 -2.03 -16.81
CA MET A 14 -1.11 -1.75 -17.31
C MET A 14 -1.59 -2.91 -18.20
N TYR A 15 -1.99 -4.01 -17.57
CA TYR A 15 -2.30 -5.28 -18.25
C TYR A 15 -3.67 -5.32 -18.94
N THR A 16 -4.52 -4.34 -18.68
CA THR A 16 -5.86 -4.23 -19.26
C THR A 16 -6.09 -2.86 -19.86
N ASN A 17 -6.94 -2.78 -20.88
CA ASN A 17 -7.36 -1.50 -21.47
C ASN A 17 -8.05 -0.62 -20.41
N ASP A 18 -8.88 -1.21 -19.55
CA ASP A 18 -9.54 -0.50 -18.45
C ASP A 18 -8.53 0.22 -17.55
N LEU A 19 -7.44 -0.47 -17.15
CA LEU A 19 -6.41 0.14 -16.32
C LEU A 19 -5.63 1.20 -17.10
N ARG A 20 -5.40 0.99 -18.39
CA ARG A 20 -4.73 1.97 -19.25
C ARG A 20 -5.55 3.26 -19.38
N GLU A 21 -6.84 3.15 -19.66
CA GLU A 21 -7.77 4.28 -19.70
C GLU A 21 -7.83 5.01 -18.37
N TYR A 22 -7.93 4.25 -17.27
CA TYR A 22 -7.95 4.80 -15.91
C TYR A 22 -6.69 5.63 -15.60
N ARG A 23 -5.53 5.23 -16.15
CA ARG A 23 -4.28 5.95 -15.97
C ARG A 23 -4.11 7.12 -16.94
N ILE A 24 -4.72 7.08 -18.12
CA ILE A 24 -4.61 8.12 -19.17
C ILE A 24 -5.63 9.24 -18.97
N PHE A 25 -6.86 8.91 -18.61
CA PHE A 25 -7.94 9.86 -18.48
C PHE A 25 -8.25 10.12 -16.99
N PRO A 26 -8.54 11.38 -16.59
CA PRO A 26 -8.65 12.57 -17.43
C PRO A 26 -7.32 13.32 -17.65
N ARG A 27 -6.16 12.82 -17.16
CA ARG A 27 -4.90 13.58 -17.20
C ARG A 27 -4.46 14.03 -18.59
N ILE A 28 -4.81 13.29 -19.64
CA ILE A 28 -4.48 13.67 -21.03
C ILE A 28 -5.15 14.99 -21.46
N LEU A 29 -6.28 15.36 -20.84
CA LEU A 29 -6.94 16.64 -21.08
C LEU A 29 -6.06 17.82 -20.61
N ALA A 30 -5.29 17.63 -19.53
CA ALA A 30 -4.33 18.64 -19.09
C ALA A 30 -3.17 18.78 -20.08
N LEU A 31 -2.69 17.68 -20.68
CA LEU A 31 -1.72 17.75 -21.76
C LEU A 31 -2.26 18.52 -22.97
N SER A 32 -3.52 18.28 -23.35
CA SER A 32 -4.17 19.00 -24.45
C SER A 32 -4.26 20.51 -24.17
N GLU A 33 -4.63 20.91 -22.95
CA GLU A 33 -4.61 22.32 -22.53
C GLU A 33 -3.20 22.91 -22.60
N ILE A 34 -2.18 22.16 -22.15
CA ILE A 34 -0.79 22.63 -22.18
C ILE A 34 -0.29 22.83 -23.62
N GLY A 35 -0.61 21.91 -24.52
CA GLY A 35 -0.14 21.92 -25.90
C GLY A 35 -0.87 22.89 -26.82
N TRP A 36 -2.08 23.33 -26.45
CA TRP A 36 -2.94 24.13 -27.34
C TRP A 36 -3.24 25.54 -26.83
N THR A 37 -3.49 25.70 -25.52
CA THR A 37 -3.97 26.98 -24.97
C THR A 37 -2.80 27.96 -24.77
N PRO A 38 -2.91 29.23 -25.21
CA PRO A 38 -1.92 30.27 -24.93
C PRO A 38 -1.63 30.44 -23.43
N LEU A 39 -0.39 30.74 -23.07
CA LEU A 39 0.06 30.78 -21.67
C LEU A 39 -0.73 31.77 -20.81
N ASP A 40 -1.03 32.95 -21.36
CA ASP A 40 -1.80 34.02 -20.73
C ASP A 40 -3.29 33.67 -20.50
N LYS A 41 -3.76 32.55 -21.07
CA LYS A 41 -5.13 32.03 -20.91
C LYS A 41 -5.20 30.77 -20.04
N LYS A 42 -4.06 30.26 -19.54
CA LYS A 42 -4.05 29.08 -18.69
C LYS A 42 -4.45 29.48 -17.26
N ASP A 43 -5.55 28.90 -16.81
CA ASP A 43 -6.08 29.09 -15.46
C ASP A 43 -6.45 27.72 -14.89
N TYR A 44 -5.77 27.31 -13.82
CA TYR A 44 -5.97 25.98 -13.23
C TYR A 44 -7.36 25.83 -12.57
N PRO A 45 -7.85 26.77 -11.75
CA PRO A 45 -9.22 26.72 -11.24
C PRO A 45 -10.29 26.58 -12.33
N ASP A 46 -10.19 27.32 -13.44
CA ASP A 46 -11.14 27.19 -14.56
C ASP A 46 -10.97 25.84 -15.28
N PHE A 47 -9.74 25.36 -15.48
CA PHE A 47 -9.50 24.03 -16.03
C PHE A 47 -10.13 22.93 -15.16
N GLU A 48 -9.90 22.94 -13.84
CA GLU A 48 -10.44 21.98 -12.88
C GLU A 48 -11.98 21.96 -12.92
N ARG A 49 -12.60 23.15 -12.99
CA ARG A 49 -14.05 23.27 -13.18
C ARG A 49 -14.52 22.64 -14.50
N ARG A 50 -13.81 22.90 -15.61
CA ARG A 50 -14.15 22.36 -16.95
C ARG A 50 -13.92 20.85 -17.09
N ILE A 51 -13.07 20.24 -16.25
CA ILE A 51 -12.92 18.78 -16.20
C ILE A 51 -14.25 18.09 -15.93
N ASN A 52 -15.15 18.67 -15.13
CA ASN A 52 -16.45 18.08 -14.87
C ASN A 52 -17.28 17.88 -16.16
N ASN A 53 -17.29 18.88 -17.05
CA ASN A 53 -17.96 18.76 -18.36
C ASN A 53 -17.22 17.80 -19.29
N ALA A 54 -15.89 17.67 -19.16
CA ALA A 54 -15.12 16.72 -19.93
C ALA A 54 -15.40 15.27 -19.50
N CYS A 55 -15.57 15.00 -18.21
CA CYS A 55 -16.00 13.70 -17.70
C CYS A 55 -17.34 13.26 -18.28
N VAL A 56 -18.32 14.16 -18.44
CA VAL A 56 -19.59 13.86 -19.12
C VAL A 56 -19.38 13.42 -20.58
N ARG A 57 -18.45 14.06 -21.29
CA ARG A 57 -18.10 13.64 -22.65
C ARG A 57 -17.41 12.27 -22.65
N LEU A 58 -16.51 12.02 -21.71
CA LEU A 58 -15.83 10.73 -21.57
C LEU A 58 -16.84 9.61 -21.24
N ASP A 59 -17.87 9.91 -20.43
CA ASP A 59 -18.97 8.98 -20.16
C ASP A 59 -19.74 8.63 -21.45
N ALA A 60 -20.00 9.61 -22.33
CA ALA A 60 -20.68 9.36 -23.60
C ALA A 60 -19.88 8.48 -24.58
N TYR A 61 -18.57 8.35 -24.36
CA TYR A 61 -17.68 7.45 -25.12
C TYR A 61 -17.31 6.17 -24.35
N ASP A 62 -17.94 5.92 -23.19
CA ASP A 62 -17.68 4.76 -22.34
C ASP A 62 -16.20 4.61 -21.91
N VAL A 63 -15.52 5.73 -21.65
CA VAL A 63 -14.12 5.71 -21.23
C VAL A 63 -14.02 5.44 -19.72
N ASN A 64 -13.17 4.48 -19.32
CA ASN A 64 -12.91 4.18 -17.92
C ASN A 64 -11.89 5.15 -17.31
N TYR A 65 -12.25 6.41 -17.09
CA TYR A 65 -11.35 7.43 -16.54
C TYR A 65 -11.25 7.41 -15.00
N TYR A 66 -10.12 7.88 -14.46
CA TYR A 66 -9.91 8.05 -13.02
C TYR A 66 -10.92 9.03 -12.40
N ILE A 67 -11.57 8.58 -11.33
CA ILE A 67 -12.38 9.41 -10.43
C ILE A 67 -11.56 9.61 -9.15
N PRO A 68 -11.42 10.85 -8.64
CA PRO A 68 -10.71 11.11 -7.39
C PRO A 68 -11.18 10.17 -6.30
N GLN A 69 -10.26 9.49 -5.64
CA GLN A 69 -10.56 8.63 -4.51
C GLN A 69 -10.46 9.44 -3.22
N PRO A 70 -11.33 9.18 -2.22
CA PRO A 70 -11.10 9.66 -0.87
C PRO A 70 -9.79 9.05 -0.35
N GLU A 71 -8.85 9.84 0.11
CA GLU A 71 -7.50 9.42 0.52
C GLU A 71 -7.18 9.93 1.93
N GLN A 72 -6.60 9.07 2.78
CA GLN A 72 -6.16 9.49 4.11
C GLN A 72 -4.83 10.26 4.02
N PRO A 73 -4.63 11.31 4.85
CA PRO A 73 -3.34 11.97 4.98
C PRO A 73 -2.24 10.99 5.39
N GLY A 74 -1.03 11.16 4.86
CA GLY A 74 0.14 10.35 5.26
C GLY A 74 0.15 8.91 4.72
N GLY A 75 -0.79 8.55 3.86
CA GLY A 75 -0.89 7.21 3.25
C GLY A 75 -2.22 6.54 3.55
N SER A 76 -2.87 6.01 2.52
CA SER A 76 -4.16 5.35 2.66
C SER A 76 -3.99 3.91 3.15
N CYS A 77 -4.79 3.52 4.14
CA CYS A 77 -4.80 2.20 4.73
C CYS A 77 -6.24 1.72 4.89
N ASN A 78 -6.52 0.49 4.49
CA ASN A 78 -7.86 -0.08 4.54
C ASN A 78 -8.14 -0.89 5.81
N PHE A 79 -7.19 -0.93 6.76
CA PHE A 79 -7.38 -1.51 8.08
C PHE A 79 -6.80 -0.60 9.18
N VAL A 80 -7.68 0.01 9.97
CA VAL A 80 -7.34 0.98 11.01
C VAL A 80 -7.68 0.41 12.38
N ALA A 81 -6.66 -0.03 13.12
CA ALA A 81 -6.76 -0.37 14.52
C ALA A 81 -6.82 0.90 15.39
N PHE A 82 -7.53 0.85 16.51
CA PHE A 82 -7.54 1.89 17.53
C PHE A 82 -7.79 1.31 18.92
N THR A 83 -7.47 2.05 19.97
CA THR A 83 -7.67 1.58 21.37
C THR A 83 -8.86 2.27 22.03
N ASP A 84 -8.90 3.60 22.00
CA ASP A 84 -9.98 4.42 22.58
C ASP A 84 -10.93 4.93 21.50
N LYS A 85 -10.40 5.76 20.58
CA LYS A 85 -11.11 6.28 19.42
C LYS A 85 -10.24 6.35 18.17
N ALA A 86 -10.87 6.28 17.00
CA ALA A 86 -10.25 6.57 15.72
C ALA A 86 -10.90 7.81 15.09
N THR A 87 -10.08 8.68 14.48
CA THR A 87 -10.54 9.82 13.68
C THR A 87 -9.99 9.67 12.26
N LEU A 88 -10.88 9.50 11.29
CA LEU A 88 -10.54 9.26 9.90
C LEU A 88 -10.80 10.52 9.08
N ALA A 89 -9.71 11.17 8.66
CA ALA A 89 -9.75 12.29 7.73
C ALA A 89 -9.50 11.82 6.30
N PHE A 90 -10.19 12.43 5.35
CA PHE A 90 -10.07 12.18 3.92
C PHE A 90 -9.90 13.48 3.13
N THR A 91 -9.15 13.38 2.05
CA THR A 91 -9.00 14.40 1.02
C THR A 91 -9.17 13.76 -0.36
N THR A 92 -9.29 14.55 -1.40
CA THR A 92 -9.34 14.07 -2.79
C THR A 92 -8.37 14.88 -3.63
N SER A 93 -7.91 14.32 -4.75
CA SER A 93 -6.94 14.98 -5.66
C SER A 93 -7.49 16.24 -6.36
N ARG A 94 -8.81 16.46 -6.31
CA ARG A 94 -9.51 17.69 -6.68
C ARG A 94 -10.85 17.76 -5.94
N PRO A 95 -11.50 18.94 -5.82
CA PRO A 95 -12.80 19.07 -5.16
C PRO A 95 -13.87 18.21 -5.84
N VAL A 96 -14.40 17.24 -5.10
CA VAL A 96 -15.55 16.41 -5.50
C VAL A 96 -16.39 16.10 -4.26
N LYS A 97 -17.70 15.86 -4.44
CA LYS A 97 -18.55 15.39 -3.35
C LYS A 97 -18.06 14.02 -2.90
N VAL A 98 -17.95 13.81 -1.59
CA VAL A 98 -17.62 12.50 -1.01
C VAL A 98 -18.79 12.06 -0.14
N VAL A 99 -19.15 10.78 -0.23
CA VAL A 99 -20.23 10.17 0.54
C VAL A 99 -19.78 8.88 1.20
N TYR A 100 -20.39 8.53 2.33
CA TYR A 100 -19.98 7.38 3.13
C TYR A 100 -21.12 6.72 3.90
N THR A 101 -20.82 5.52 4.39
CA THR A 101 -21.62 4.73 5.33
C THR A 101 -20.68 4.10 6.36
N THR A 102 -21.13 3.95 7.61
CA THR A 102 -20.33 3.39 8.72
C THR A 102 -20.84 2.03 9.19
N ASP A 103 -21.94 1.56 8.61
CA ASP A 103 -22.59 0.28 8.90
C ASP A 103 -22.22 -0.81 7.87
N GLY A 104 -21.32 -0.51 6.93
CA GLY A 104 -20.89 -1.41 5.86
C GLY A 104 -21.84 -1.50 4.65
N THR A 105 -22.97 -0.78 4.64
CA THR A 105 -23.86 -0.71 3.48
C THR A 105 -23.22 0.05 2.32
N GLU A 106 -23.63 -0.20 1.08
CA GLU A 106 -23.00 0.44 -0.08
C GLU A 106 -23.38 1.93 -0.20
N PRO A 107 -22.42 2.87 -0.27
CA PRO A 107 -22.74 4.29 -0.42
C PRO A 107 -23.40 4.57 -1.77
N THR A 108 -24.50 5.33 -1.74
CA THR A 108 -25.19 5.92 -2.90
C THR A 108 -24.93 7.43 -2.96
N PRO A 109 -25.27 8.12 -4.06
CA PRO A 109 -25.15 9.58 -4.14
C PRO A 109 -25.91 10.35 -3.04
N GLU A 110 -26.91 9.73 -2.41
CA GLU A 110 -27.75 10.27 -1.34
C GLU A 110 -27.27 9.89 0.07
N SER A 111 -26.22 9.07 0.18
CA SER A 111 -25.61 8.73 1.47
C SER A 111 -24.99 9.96 2.15
N SER A 112 -24.66 9.81 3.44
CA SER A 112 -24.09 10.87 4.27
C SER A 112 -22.89 11.52 3.57
N VAL A 113 -22.91 12.85 3.48
CA VAL A 113 -21.84 13.62 2.85
C VAL A 113 -20.68 13.75 3.84
N TYR A 114 -19.47 13.51 3.37
CA TYR A 114 -18.26 13.77 4.15
C TYR A 114 -17.94 15.27 4.10
N ASP A 115 -18.08 15.93 5.25
CA ASP A 115 -17.76 17.35 5.47
C ASP A 115 -16.80 17.58 6.65
N ALA A 116 -16.59 16.57 7.50
CA ALA A 116 -15.67 16.57 8.63
C ALA A 116 -15.09 15.15 8.87
N PRO A 117 -13.95 15.02 9.58
CA PRO A 117 -13.39 13.72 9.94
C PRO A 117 -14.41 12.81 10.63
N ILE A 118 -14.38 11.52 10.28
CA ILE A 118 -15.32 10.52 10.79
C ILE A 118 -14.75 9.90 12.06
N GLU A 119 -15.50 9.92 13.16
CA GLU A 119 -15.09 9.32 14.42
C GLU A 119 -15.69 7.93 14.62
N PHE A 120 -14.87 7.02 15.16
CA PHE A 120 -15.27 5.69 15.61
C PHE A 120 -14.86 5.51 17.07
N THR A 121 -15.79 5.08 17.90
CA THR A 121 -15.54 4.65 19.30
C THR A 121 -15.67 3.13 19.46
N GLU A 122 -16.27 2.46 18.49
CA GLU A 122 -16.47 1.00 18.41
C GLU A 122 -16.07 0.50 17.02
N SER A 123 -15.80 -0.80 16.90
CA SER A 123 -15.41 -1.41 15.62
C SER A 123 -16.53 -1.27 14.58
N GLY A 124 -16.16 -1.08 13.32
CA GLY A 124 -17.10 -0.94 12.22
C GLY A 124 -16.43 -0.98 10.85
N THR A 125 -17.25 -0.87 9.82
CA THR A 125 -16.80 -0.84 8.43
C THR A 125 -17.22 0.47 7.80
N LEU A 126 -16.23 1.30 7.48
CA LEU A 126 -16.43 2.52 6.69
C LEU A 126 -16.37 2.16 5.20
N LYS A 127 -17.44 2.46 4.46
CA LYS A 127 -17.38 2.52 3.01
C LYS A 127 -17.49 3.97 2.55
N ILE A 128 -16.59 4.38 1.66
CA ILE A 128 -16.48 5.77 1.23
C ILE A 128 -16.22 5.88 -0.27
N ARG A 129 -16.86 6.85 -0.92
CA ARG A 129 -16.84 7.05 -2.38
C ARG A 129 -16.90 8.53 -2.74
N SER A 130 -16.27 8.89 -3.86
CA SER A 130 -16.50 10.19 -4.49
C SER A 130 -17.66 10.13 -5.46
N VAL A 131 -18.36 11.25 -5.63
CA VAL A 131 -19.52 11.44 -6.52
C VAL A 131 -19.21 12.60 -7.46
N LEU A 132 -19.19 12.33 -8.77
CA LEU A 132 -19.07 13.35 -9.79
C LEU A 132 -20.40 14.07 -10.01
N LEU A 133 -20.35 15.25 -10.66
CA LEU A 133 -21.56 16.00 -11.04
C LEU A 133 -22.50 15.20 -11.96
N SER A 134 -21.97 14.23 -12.73
CA SER A 134 -22.79 13.33 -13.55
C SER A 134 -23.54 12.26 -12.75
N GLY A 135 -23.26 12.13 -11.44
CA GLY A 135 -23.75 11.04 -10.59
C GLY A 135 -22.87 9.79 -10.62
N LYS A 136 -21.90 9.70 -11.55
CA LYS A 136 -20.92 8.59 -11.57
C LYS A 136 -20.06 8.63 -10.30
N MET A 137 -19.84 7.45 -9.71
CA MET A 137 -19.13 7.31 -8.44
C MET A 137 -17.79 6.60 -8.63
N SER A 138 -16.81 6.92 -7.79
CA SER A 138 -15.54 6.19 -7.73
C SER A 138 -15.76 4.72 -7.33
N PRO A 139 -14.79 3.82 -7.57
CA PRO A 139 -14.72 2.55 -6.87
C PRO A 139 -14.83 2.73 -5.36
N THR A 140 -15.47 1.79 -4.70
CA THR A 140 -15.72 1.82 -3.25
C THR A 140 -14.44 1.52 -2.49
N ARG A 141 -14.03 2.44 -1.63
CA ARG A 141 -13.03 2.15 -0.60
C ARG A 141 -13.75 1.53 0.59
N VAL A 142 -13.27 0.37 1.01
CA VAL A 142 -13.73 -0.34 2.21
C VAL A 142 -12.61 -0.25 3.23
N ILE A 143 -12.91 0.29 4.41
CA ILE A 143 -11.96 0.49 5.49
C ILE A 143 -12.54 -0.21 6.73
N THR A 144 -11.84 -1.24 7.20
CA THR A 144 -12.14 -1.86 8.48
C THR A 144 -11.55 -0.98 9.58
N VAL A 145 -12.36 -0.63 10.57
CA VAL A 145 -11.96 0.15 11.74
C VAL A 145 -12.17 -0.73 12.95
N GLU A 146 -11.10 -1.14 13.62
CA GLU A 146 -11.15 -2.17 14.65
C GLU A 146 -10.61 -1.67 15.99
N LYS A 147 -11.45 -1.76 17.03
CA LYS A 147 -11.03 -1.51 18.41
C LYS A 147 -10.23 -2.70 18.91
N GLN A 148 -9.00 -2.46 19.34
CA GLN A 148 -8.07 -3.48 19.82
C GLN A 148 -7.55 -3.08 21.20
N ALA A 149 -7.31 -4.08 22.04
CA ALA A 149 -6.37 -3.93 23.15
C ALA A 149 -4.94 -4.07 22.61
N TYR A 150 -3.95 -3.49 23.30
CA TYR A 150 -2.55 -3.71 22.96
C TYR A 150 -2.23 -5.20 23.04
N ALA A 151 -1.73 -5.77 21.95
CA ALA A 151 -1.17 -7.12 21.99
C ALA A 151 -0.01 -7.12 23.00
N PRO A 152 0.02 -8.06 23.97
CA PRO A 152 1.06 -8.07 24.99
C PRO A 152 2.41 -8.46 24.38
N ALA A 153 3.47 -7.78 24.79
CA ALA A 153 4.83 -8.16 24.47
C ALA A 153 5.21 -9.50 25.14
N VAL A 154 6.17 -10.20 24.56
CA VAL A 154 6.67 -11.48 25.06
C VAL A 154 8.05 -11.35 25.69
N GLU A 155 8.30 -12.14 26.72
CA GLU A 155 9.64 -12.28 27.32
C GLU A 155 10.43 -13.39 26.59
N VAL A 156 11.60 -13.02 26.08
CA VAL A 156 12.46 -13.92 25.32
C VAL A 156 13.82 -14.02 26.01
N ALA A 157 14.03 -15.12 26.73
CA ALA A 157 15.32 -15.46 27.33
C ALA A 157 16.38 -15.72 26.26
N ASP A 158 17.63 -15.35 26.56
CA ASP A 158 18.83 -15.58 25.72
C ASP A 158 18.74 -15.01 24.30
N LYS A 159 17.97 -13.94 24.11
CA LYS A 159 17.81 -13.26 22.83
C LYS A 159 19.16 -12.77 22.27
N LYS A 160 19.36 -12.99 20.98
CA LYS A 160 20.54 -12.54 20.21
C LYS A 160 20.10 -11.55 19.13
N ALA A 161 20.98 -10.64 18.73
CA ALA A 161 20.67 -9.64 17.71
C ALA A 161 20.53 -10.25 16.31
N GLY A 162 19.48 -9.88 15.58
CA GLY A 162 19.18 -10.33 14.21
C GLY A 162 17.89 -11.16 14.11
N LEU A 163 17.69 -11.83 12.97
CA LEU A 163 16.58 -12.76 12.73
C LEU A 163 17.11 -14.09 12.20
N ASN A 164 16.44 -15.19 12.55
CA ASN A 164 16.67 -16.49 11.92
C ASN A 164 16.08 -16.46 10.50
N MET A 165 16.86 -16.82 9.49
CA MET A 165 16.42 -16.85 8.09
C MET A 165 16.56 -18.25 7.51
N LYS A 166 15.54 -18.71 6.81
CA LYS A 166 15.56 -19.91 5.98
C LYS A 166 15.42 -19.53 4.51
N VAL A 167 16.24 -20.14 3.65
CA VAL A 167 16.23 -19.91 2.21
C VAL A 167 16.06 -21.23 1.47
N THR A 168 15.22 -21.24 0.44
CA THR A 168 15.13 -22.35 -0.52
C THR A 168 15.25 -21.82 -1.94
N ASP A 169 15.99 -22.53 -2.78
CA ASP A 169 16.13 -22.18 -4.19
C ASP A 169 14.82 -22.49 -4.93
N GLY A 170 14.41 -21.64 -5.86
CA GLY A 170 13.18 -21.81 -6.62
C GLY A 170 12.47 -20.49 -6.92
N MET A 171 11.66 -20.51 -7.99
CA MET A 171 10.77 -19.41 -8.33
C MET A 171 9.35 -19.78 -7.88
N TYR A 172 8.81 -19.02 -6.96
CA TYR A 172 7.46 -19.20 -6.42
C TYR A 172 6.65 -17.94 -6.70
N LEU A 173 5.39 -18.09 -7.11
CA LEU A 173 4.47 -16.97 -7.32
C LEU A 173 3.68 -16.64 -6.06
N LYS A 174 3.49 -17.62 -5.18
CA LYS A 174 2.79 -17.48 -3.90
C LYS A 174 3.56 -18.13 -2.76
N SER A 175 3.39 -17.59 -1.55
CA SER A 175 3.99 -18.18 -0.33
C SER A 175 3.53 -19.63 -0.11
N SER A 176 2.27 -19.94 -0.44
CA SER A 176 1.67 -21.28 -0.32
C SER A 176 2.30 -22.33 -1.24
N GLU A 177 3.02 -21.93 -2.29
CA GLU A 177 3.68 -22.83 -3.25
C GLU A 177 5.04 -23.32 -2.75
N ILE A 178 5.57 -22.75 -1.67
CA ILE A 178 6.81 -23.22 -1.04
C ILE A 178 6.53 -24.58 -0.42
N ALA A 179 6.78 -25.63 -1.19
CA ALA A 179 6.41 -27.00 -0.86
C ALA A 179 7.12 -27.51 0.40
N GLY A 180 6.47 -28.42 1.12
CA GLY A 180 7.03 -29.04 2.33
C GLY A 180 8.31 -29.86 2.12
N ASN A 181 8.64 -30.21 0.86
CA ASN A 181 9.89 -30.87 0.48
C ASN A 181 11.02 -29.89 0.09
N ALA A 182 10.82 -28.58 0.27
CA ALA A 182 11.85 -27.58 0.06
C ALA A 182 13.10 -27.89 0.90
N VAL A 183 14.28 -27.72 0.29
CA VAL A 183 15.56 -27.91 0.97
C VAL A 183 16.01 -26.57 1.52
N TRP A 184 15.86 -26.41 2.83
CA TRP A 184 16.12 -25.15 3.51
C TRP A 184 17.58 -25.00 3.91
N LYS A 185 18.17 -23.86 3.57
CA LYS A 185 19.46 -23.38 4.09
C LYS A 185 19.17 -22.36 5.18
N GLU A 186 19.71 -22.59 6.37
CA GLU A 186 19.50 -21.72 7.53
C GLU A 186 20.67 -20.74 7.72
N SER A 187 20.36 -19.54 8.17
CA SER A 187 21.32 -18.47 8.45
C SER A 187 20.73 -17.47 9.44
N VAL A 188 21.53 -16.50 9.88
CA VAL A 188 21.08 -15.37 10.70
C VAL A 188 21.37 -14.09 9.93
N ILE A 189 20.37 -13.22 9.82
CA ILE A 189 20.50 -11.90 9.23
C ILE A 189 20.54 -10.84 10.32
N LYS A 190 21.37 -9.80 10.13
CA LYS A 190 21.44 -8.67 11.09
C LYS A 190 20.41 -7.61 10.79
N SER A 191 20.02 -7.51 9.51
CA SER A 191 19.06 -6.53 9.01
C SER A 191 18.09 -7.20 8.04
N LEU A 192 16.85 -6.69 7.99
CA LEU A 192 15.86 -7.16 7.02
C LEU A 192 16.31 -6.99 5.56
N ARG A 193 17.24 -6.08 5.28
CA ARG A 193 17.79 -5.88 3.93
C ARG A 193 18.48 -7.12 3.37
N GLU A 194 19.09 -7.93 4.23
CA GLU A 194 19.80 -9.15 3.81
C GLU A 194 18.85 -10.21 3.22
N ILE A 195 17.54 -10.14 3.51
CA ILE A 195 16.55 -11.09 2.98
C ILE A 195 16.46 -11.06 1.45
N THR A 196 16.79 -9.93 0.81
CA THR A 196 16.78 -9.77 -0.66
C THR A 196 18.16 -9.94 -1.29
N GLN A 197 19.21 -10.16 -0.49
CA GLN A 197 20.62 -10.15 -0.92
C GLN A 197 21.30 -11.52 -0.87
N VAL A 198 20.54 -12.62 -0.79
CA VAL A 198 21.11 -13.97 -0.70
C VAL A 198 21.91 -14.35 -1.94
N VAL A 199 21.48 -13.89 -3.11
CA VAL A 199 22.20 -14.03 -4.37
C VAL A 199 22.62 -12.65 -4.87
N LYS A 200 23.79 -12.59 -5.49
CA LYS A 200 24.23 -11.38 -6.18
C LYS A 200 23.30 -11.13 -7.38
N THR A 201 22.79 -9.91 -7.47
CA THR A 201 21.94 -9.47 -8.58
C THR A 201 22.61 -8.33 -9.35
N ASP A 202 22.21 -8.18 -10.61
CA ASP A 202 22.48 -7.01 -11.44
C ASP A 202 21.16 -6.47 -12.01
N GLU A 203 21.22 -5.31 -12.67
CA GLU A 203 20.05 -4.66 -13.27
C GLU A 203 19.40 -5.47 -14.41
N SER A 204 20.09 -6.46 -14.98
CA SER A 204 19.52 -7.30 -16.03
C SER A 204 18.72 -8.47 -15.47
N MET A 205 19.02 -8.88 -14.24
CA MET A 205 18.53 -10.12 -13.58
C MET A 205 18.75 -11.39 -14.41
N ARG A 206 19.56 -11.35 -15.48
CA ARG A 206 19.79 -12.49 -16.36
C ARG A 206 20.64 -13.53 -15.65
N GLY A 207 20.17 -14.77 -15.63
CA GLY A 207 20.88 -15.87 -14.97
C GLY A 207 20.90 -15.78 -13.44
N VAL A 208 20.12 -14.86 -12.84
CA VAL A 208 19.96 -14.82 -11.38
C VAL A 208 19.08 -15.99 -10.95
N ASN A 209 19.62 -16.86 -10.09
CA ASN A 209 18.87 -17.92 -9.47
C ASN A 209 17.86 -17.34 -8.48
N GLN A 210 16.58 -17.65 -8.71
CA GLN A 210 15.50 -17.22 -7.83
C GLN A 210 15.44 -18.09 -6.58
N TYR A 211 14.92 -17.50 -5.50
CA TYR A 211 14.80 -18.15 -4.20
C TYR A 211 13.62 -17.57 -3.44
N ALA A 212 13.12 -18.32 -2.45
CA ALA A 212 12.28 -17.79 -1.39
C ALA A 212 13.08 -17.71 -0.09
N ALA A 213 12.83 -16.67 0.70
CA ALA A 213 13.43 -16.49 2.01
C ALA A 213 12.35 -16.17 3.05
N VAL A 214 12.47 -16.79 4.22
CA VAL A 214 11.60 -16.53 5.37
C VAL A 214 12.50 -16.13 6.54
N ALA A 215 12.37 -14.87 6.98
CA ALA A 215 13.04 -14.37 8.17
C ALA A 215 12.04 -14.35 9.35
N SER A 216 12.46 -14.84 10.50
CA SER A 216 11.62 -14.96 11.70
C SER A 216 12.40 -14.70 12.98
N GLY A 217 11.72 -14.19 13.99
CA GLY A 217 12.29 -13.84 15.28
C GLY A 217 11.37 -12.86 15.99
N TYR A 218 11.95 -11.79 16.50
CA TYR A 218 11.25 -10.78 17.29
C TYR A 218 11.66 -9.37 16.86
N VAL A 219 10.69 -8.46 16.92
CA VAL A 219 10.92 -7.01 16.79
C VAL A 219 10.63 -6.36 18.13
N ASN A 220 11.53 -5.47 18.58
CA ASN A 220 11.30 -4.64 19.75
C ASN A 220 10.54 -3.36 19.37
N ILE A 221 9.32 -3.26 19.88
CA ILE A 221 8.45 -2.10 19.80
C ILE A 221 8.81 -1.14 20.94
N PRO A 222 9.08 0.16 20.68
CA PRO A 222 9.59 1.06 21.70
C PRO A 222 8.63 1.34 22.87
N GLU A 223 7.34 1.41 22.59
CA GLU A 223 6.31 1.80 23.56
C GLU A 223 4.93 1.30 23.11
N ASP A 224 3.93 1.40 23.97
CA ASP A 224 2.55 1.08 23.62
C ASP A 224 2.04 2.02 22.52
N GLY A 225 1.39 1.46 21.50
CA GLY A 225 0.90 2.27 20.39
C GLY A 225 0.12 1.51 19.33
N VAL A 226 -0.57 2.26 18.49
CA VAL A 226 -1.08 1.76 17.22
C VAL A 226 -0.04 2.05 16.15
N TYR A 227 0.37 1.02 15.44
CA TYR A 227 1.40 1.11 14.42
C TYR A 227 0.86 0.70 13.06
N PHE A 228 1.03 1.55 12.06
CA PHE A 228 0.85 1.21 10.65
C PHE A 228 2.12 0.53 10.14
N ILE A 229 1.94 -0.61 9.46
CA ILE A 229 3.00 -1.45 8.92
C ILE A 229 2.93 -1.39 7.39
N SER A 230 4.08 -1.15 6.75
CA SER A 230 4.22 -1.10 5.30
C SER A 230 5.45 -1.89 4.85
N SER A 231 5.31 -2.69 3.80
CA SER A 231 6.43 -3.47 3.24
C SER A 231 6.13 -3.91 1.81
N ASP A 232 7.15 -3.97 0.96
CA ASP A 232 7.06 -4.54 -0.39
C ASP A 232 7.41 -6.04 -0.43
N LEU A 233 7.59 -6.68 0.73
CA LEU A 233 7.75 -8.13 0.85
C LEU A 233 6.45 -8.86 0.45
N GLU A 234 6.52 -10.18 0.23
CA GLU A 234 5.33 -10.98 -0.09
C GLU A 234 4.35 -10.94 1.09
N GLU A 235 4.86 -11.23 2.29
CA GLU A 235 4.07 -11.20 3.52
C GLU A 235 4.86 -10.61 4.69
N VAL A 236 4.14 -9.95 5.58
CA VAL A 236 4.63 -9.55 6.91
C VAL A 236 3.62 -9.97 7.96
N TRP A 237 4.11 -10.64 8.99
CA TRP A 237 3.34 -11.10 10.12
C TRP A 237 3.93 -10.54 11.42
N ILE A 238 3.05 -10.17 12.36
CA ILE A 238 3.41 -9.84 13.73
C ILE A 238 2.49 -10.61 14.67
N ASP A 239 3.04 -11.29 15.68
CA ASP A 239 2.30 -12.15 16.64
C ASP A 239 1.34 -13.13 15.96
N GLY A 240 1.78 -13.77 14.87
CA GLY A 240 0.99 -14.71 14.10
C GLY A 240 -0.16 -14.09 13.28
N LYS A 241 -0.33 -12.76 13.27
CA LYS A 241 -1.31 -12.06 12.44
C LYS A 241 -0.67 -11.59 11.13
N LEU A 242 -1.29 -11.91 10.00
CA LEU A 242 -0.88 -11.42 8.68
C LEU A 242 -1.27 -9.95 8.54
N LEU A 243 -0.29 -9.06 8.52
CA LEU A 243 -0.53 -7.62 8.44
C LEU A 243 -0.40 -7.12 7.00
N VAL A 244 0.68 -7.49 6.31
CA VAL A 244 0.86 -7.15 4.90
C VAL A 244 0.80 -8.42 4.08
N ASN A 245 -0.05 -8.45 3.05
CA ASN A 245 -0.11 -9.50 2.05
C ASN A 245 -0.11 -8.86 0.66
N ASN A 246 0.95 -9.08 -0.10
CA ASN A 246 1.11 -8.55 -1.44
C ASN A 246 0.97 -9.63 -2.52
N GLU A 247 0.40 -10.80 -2.21
CA GLU A 247 0.20 -11.90 -3.16
C GLU A 247 -0.43 -11.41 -4.48
N GLY A 248 0.15 -11.84 -5.60
CA GLY A 248 -0.35 -11.50 -6.94
C GLY A 248 -0.11 -10.05 -7.38
N GLU A 249 0.41 -9.17 -6.53
CA GLU A 249 0.76 -7.80 -6.89
C GLU A 249 2.24 -7.64 -7.28
N VAL A 250 2.50 -6.60 -8.07
CA VAL A 250 3.85 -6.10 -8.36
C VAL A 250 4.45 -5.56 -7.06
N LYS A 251 5.56 -6.17 -6.62
CA LYS A 251 6.26 -5.85 -5.37
C LYS A 251 7.10 -4.57 -5.45
N ARG A 252 6.53 -3.46 -5.89
CA ARG A 252 7.24 -2.17 -5.97
C ARG A 252 6.65 -1.11 -5.04
N PHE A 253 5.33 -1.18 -4.87
CA PHE A 253 4.57 -0.28 -4.01
C PHE A 253 3.40 -1.07 -3.43
N SER A 254 3.54 -1.54 -2.19
CA SER A 254 2.44 -2.16 -1.48
C SER A 254 1.26 -1.21 -1.32
N ARG A 255 0.04 -1.76 -1.42
CA ARG A 255 -1.23 -1.08 -1.12
C ARG A 255 -1.95 -1.74 0.07
N ASN A 256 -1.27 -2.68 0.71
CA ASN A 256 -1.82 -3.56 1.74
C ASN A 256 -1.22 -3.22 3.11
N ASP A 257 -0.90 -1.94 3.30
CA ASP A 257 -0.54 -1.40 4.60
C ASP A 257 -1.67 -1.69 5.61
N HIS A 258 -1.29 -1.98 6.84
CA HIS A 258 -2.21 -2.44 7.88
C HIS A 258 -1.78 -1.88 9.23
N SER A 259 -2.72 -1.60 10.13
CA SER A 259 -2.39 -1.14 11.48
C SER A 259 -2.78 -2.10 12.58
N VAL A 260 -2.02 -2.09 13.67
CA VAL A 260 -2.18 -3.00 14.81
C VAL A 260 -1.82 -2.28 16.11
N ALA A 261 -2.56 -2.58 17.19
CA ALA A 261 -2.24 -2.11 18.54
C ALA A 261 -1.25 -3.08 19.22
N LEU A 262 -0.05 -2.58 19.56
CA LEU A 262 1.03 -3.36 20.19
C LEU A 262 1.46 -2.69 21.49
N ALA A 263 1.79 -3.50 22.49
CA ALA A 263 2.47 -3.01 23.70
C ALA A 263 3.96 -2.75 23.41
N GLY A 264 4.62 -1.99 24.26
CA GLY A 264 6.07 -1.85 24.24
C GLY A 264 6.75 -3.16 24.62
N GLY A 265 7.78 -3.55 23.89
CA GLY A 265 8.55 -4.78 24.12
C GLY A 265 8.68 -5.65 22.87
N LEU A 266 9.00 -6.92 23.06
CA LEU A 266 9.24 -7.86 21.96
C LEU A 266 7.93 -8.44 21.42
N HIS A 267 7.80 -8.46 20.11
CA HIS A 267 6.71 -9.10 19.37
C HIS A 267 7.29 -10.07 18.36
N GLU A 268 6.63 -11.21 18.15
CA GLU A 268 7.06 -12.14 17.11
C GLU A 268 6.93 -11.46 15.74
N ILE A 269 7.93 -11.61 14.88
CA ILE A 269 7.90 -11.10 13.51
C ILE A 269 8.27 -12.21 12.53
N LYS A 270 7.54 -12.28 11.42
CA LYS A 270 7.87 -13.14 10.29
C LYS A 270 7.72 -12.36 8.98
N ALA A 271 8.72 -12.45 8.14
CA ALA A 271 8.82 -11.75 6.86
C ALA A 271 9.08 -12.76 5.75
N VAL A 272 8.27 -12.73 4.69
CA VAL A 272 8.37 -13.65 3.55
C VAL A 272 8.79 -12.88 2.31
N PHE A 273 9.91 -13.29 1.72
CA PHE A 273 10.41 -12.80 0.45
C PHE A 273 10.30 -13.89 -0.61
N LEU A 274 9.72 -13.54 -1.76
CA LEU A 274 9.78 -14.34 -2.98
C LEU A 274 10.63 -13.61 -4.01
N GLY A 275 11.75 -14.19 -4.40
CA GLY A 275 12.55 -13.75 -5.54
C GLY A 275 11.85 -14.15 -6.83
N HIS A 276 11.25 -13.18 -7.50
CA HIS A 276 10.62 -13.39 -8.81
C HIS A 276 10.46 -12.05 -9.55
N ILE A 277 10.04 -12.13 -10.81
CA ILE A 277 9.70 -10.96 -11.62
C ILE A 277 8.21 -11.00 -11.89
N ILE A 278 7.45 -10.15 -11.21
CA ILE A 278 6.03 -9.94 -11.47
C ILE A 278 5.86 -8.58 -12.11
N GLY A 279 5.17 -8.57 -13.25
CA GLY A 279 4.85 -7.33 -13.95
C GLY A 279 6.04 -6.56 -14.49
N GLY A 280 7.18 -7.22 -14.68
CA GLY A 280 8.43 -6.56 -15.09
C GLY A 280 9.20 -5.89 -13.94
N TRP A 281 8.77 -6.07 -12.68
CA TRP A 281 9.55 -5.68 -11.50
C TRP A 281 10.15 -6.91 -10.81
N PRO A 282 11.49 -7.03 -10.76
CA PRO A 282 12.18 -8.01 -9.94
C PRO A 282 12.11 -7.63 -8.45
N SER A 283 11.49 -8.45 -7.63
CA SER A 283 11.39 -8.23 -6.18
C SER A 283 12.77 -8.15 -5.49
N ASN A 284 13.80 -8.78 -6.07
CA ASN A 284 15.18 -8.69 -5.60
C ASN A 284 15.77 -7.27 -5.61
N TRP A 285 15.19 -6.34 -6.38
CA TRP A 285 15.61 -4.94 -6.36
C TRP A 285 15.11 -4.18 -5.13
N ASN A 286 14.18 -4.75 -4.37
CA ASN A 286 13.70 -4.15 -3.14
C ASN A 286 14.76 -4.23 -2.03
N ASN A 287 14.64 -3.34 -1.06
CA ASN A 287 15.54 -3.26 0.08
C ASN A 287 15.13 -4.16 1.27
N GLY A 288 14.11 -5.01 1.10
CA GLY A 288 13.59 -5.92 2.13
C GLY A 288 12.98 -5.25 3.36
N SER A 289 12.80 -3.92 3.36
CA SER A 289 12.43 -3.20 4.58
C SER A 289 10.97 -3.43 4.97
N ILE A 290 10.76 -3.68 6.25
CA ILE A 290 9.46 -3.48 6.91
C ILE A 290 9.54 -2.11 7.58
N ARG A 291 8.55 -1.26 7.34
CA ARG A 291 8.49 0.10 7.87
C ARG A 291 7.30 0.23 8.81
N MET A 292 7.47 1.01 9.87
CA MET A 292 6.47 1.28 10.87
C MET A 292 6.25 2.77 11.01
N ARG A 293 5.01 3.18 11.25
CA ARG A 293 4.63 4.54 11.63
C ARG A 293 3.64 4.45 12.78
N LYS A 294 3.93 5.11 13.90
CA LYS A 294 2.96 5.21 15.01
C LYS A 294 1.82 6.15 14.59
N SER A 295 0.58 5.87 15.01
CA SER A 295 -0.62 6.59 14.56
C SER A 295 -0.60 8.11 14.77
N ASP A 296 0.20 8.59 15.72
CA ASP A 296 0.42 9.99 16.10
C ASP A 296 1.63 10.65 15.38
N THR A 297 2.25 9.98 14.41
CA THR A 297 3.40 10.49 13.64
C THR A 297 3.15 10.42 12.13
N ASP A 298 3.85 11.22 11.33
CA ASP A 298 3.57 11.35 9.88
C ASP A 298 4.47 10.50 8.98
N LYS A 299 5.53 9.88 9.52
CA LYS A 299 6.58 9.25 8.70
C LYS A 299 6.73 7.77 9.03
N PHE A 300 6.78 6.96 7.97
CA PHE A 300 7.22 5.58 8.04
C PHE A 300 8.74 5.53 8.19
N GLU A 301 9.19 4.84 9.23
CA GLU A 301 10.60 4.55 9.49
C GLU A 301 10.85 3.05 9.33
N PRO A 302 11.97 2.64 8.71
CA PRO A 302 12.32 1.22 8.61
C PRO A 302 12.64 0.64 9.99
N ILE A 303 12.24 -0.60 10.24
CA ILE A 303 12.72 -1.36 11.41
C ILE A 303 14.24 -1.48 11.32
N LYS A 304 14.91 -1.03 12.38
CA LYS A 304 16.38 -0.97 12.42
C LYS A 304 16.99 -2.28 12.94
N PRO A 305 18.25 -2.60 12.59
CA PRO A 305 18.94 -3.81 13.07
C PRO A 305 18.89 -4.00 14.59
N GLU A 306 19.03 -2.92 15.36
CA GLU A 306 18.99 -2.93 16.83
C GLU A 306 17.63 -3.31 17.43
N GLN A 307 16.56 -3.31 16.62
CA GLN A 307 15.23 -3.73 17.04
C GLN A 307 14.99 -5.22 16.80
N LEU A 308 15.90 -5.94 16.12
CA LEU A 308 15.67 -7.31 15.67
C LEU A 308 16.38 -8.30 16.59
N PHE A 309 15.64 -9.32 17.01
CA PHE A 309 16.14 -10.38 17.89
C PHE A 309 15.70 -11.77 17.45
N TYR A 310 16.52 -12.78 17.75
CA TYR A 310 16.18 -14.18 17.56
C TYR A 310 16.57 -14.99 18.79
N LYS A 311 16.01 -16.21 18.89
CA LYS A 311 16.35 -17.20 19.90
C LYS A 311 17.32 -18.23 19.32
#